data_AF-A0AAU9VRP9-F1
#
_entry.id   AF-A0AAU9VRP9-F1
#
_cell.length_a   1.000
_cell.length_b   1.000
_cell.length_c   1.000
_cell.angle_alpha   90.00
_cell.angle_beta   90.00
_cell.angle_gamma   90.00
#
_symmetry.space_group_name_H-M   'P 1'
#
loop_
_entity.id
_entity.type
_entity.pdbx_description
1 polymer ?
#
loop_
_entity_poly.entity_id
_entity_poly.type
_entity_poly.pdbx_seq_one_letter_code
_entity_poly.pdbx_strand_id
1 'polypeptide(L)'
;MGKDYYKILDIPRNASEDEIRKAYRKMALKYHPDKNKSTGAEDQFKEIAEAYEVLSDPQKREIFDKYGEEGLKGTGKPQASTTEFNFQMPPGFTAFTFHGDPMSTFSRVFGRDDPFRGMFDQGFGMQGGAFGGGDFSDMGGFHSSFRHQSYPGFSRQRSSSFEDMHSFARKKAQDPPIEKYLMVTLEELLSGTTKKLKIIKKVLNQDRVTTHPEEKILTIEVKKGWKEGTKITFPEEGDQKPHTVPADIVFTIKDKPHVNFKRDQDNNILYTAPLSLRDALTGHTTASMVPVPTLDGRTVNIPLNSIIKPGAKRRIKGEGLPLPKRLNQRADMMVEFEVVFPTQLSTSNIDLLKNALPE
;
A
#
# COMPACT_ATOMS: atom_id res chain seq x y z
N MET A 1 0.85 -35.00 -27.93
CA MET A 1 1.90 -34.62 -26.94
C MET A 1 1.20 -33.82 -25.86
N GLY A 2 1.24 -34.29 -24.60
CA GLY A 2 0.61 -33.57 -23.50
C GLY A 2 1.28 -32.22 -23.24
N LYS A 3 0.51 -31.27 -22.72
CA LYS A 3 0.98 -29.94 -22.33
C LYS A 3 2.00 -30.07 -21.18
N ASP A 4 3.10 -29.32 -21.28
CA ASP A 4 4.08 -29.22 -20.19
C ASP A 4 3.81 -27.94 -19.39
N TYR A 5 3.09 -28.07 -18.27
CA TYR A 5 2.70 -26.94 -17.42
C TYR A 5 3.90 -26.16 -16.86
N TYR A 6 5.06 -26.82 -16.68
CA TYR A 6 6.29 -26.14 -16.26
C TYR A 6 6.83 -25.22 -17.36
N LYS A 7 6.74 -25.65 -18.63
CA LYS A 7 7.13 -24.80 -19.77
C LYS A 7 6.14 -23.65 -20.00
N ILE A 8 4.85 -23.88 -19.78
CA ILE A 8 3.81 -22.83 -19.90
C ILE A 8 4.03 -21.71 -18.87
N LEU A 9 4.43 -22.06 -17.65
CA LEU A 9 4.76 -21.08 -16.60
C LEU A 9 6.21 -20.58 -16.66
N ASP A 10 7.04 -21.07 -17.59
CA ASP A 10 8.46 -20.73 -17.72
C ASP A 10 9.27 -20.98 -16.43
N ILE A 11 9.08 -22.17 -15.84
CA ILE A 11 9.72 -22.61 -14.60
C ILE A 11 10.34 -24.01 -14.74
N PRO A 12 11.37 -24.36 -13.94
CA PRO A 12 11.90 -25.72 -13.94
C PRO A 12 10.97 -26.70 -13.20
N ARG A 13 11.06 -28.01 -13.51
CA ARG A 13 10.20 -29.05 -12.89
C ARG A 13 10.36 -29.18 -11.38
N ASN A 14 11.52 -28.80 -10.85
CA ASN A 14 11.82 -28.80 -9.41
C ASN A 14 11.41 -27.49 -8.69
N ALA A 15 10.66 -26.60 -9.36
CA ALA A 15 10.26 -25.32 -8.78
C ALA A 15 9.45 -25.50 -7.48
N SER A 16 9.71 -24.64 -6.51
CA SER A 16 8.94 -24.54 -5.27
C SER A 16 7.54 -23.96 -5.52
N GLU A 17 6.61 -24.18 -4.57
CA GLU A 17 5.25 -23.65 -4.66
C GLU A 17 5.22 -22.10 -4.78
N ASP A 18 6.17 -21.43 -4.12
CA ASP A 18 6.31 -19.97 -4.20
C ASP A 18 6.79 -19.49 -5.57
N GLU A 19 7.66 -20.24 -6.23
CA GLU A 19 8.11 -19.97 -7.59
C GLU A 19 6.98 -20.17 -8.60
N ILE A 20 6.18 -21.23 -8.45
CA ILE A 20 4.98 -21.50 -9.25
C ILE A 20 3.98 -20.33 -9.13
N ARG A 21 3.72 -19.87 -7.90
CA ARG A 21 2.83 -18.73 -7.63
C ARG A 21 3.36 -17.42 -8.21
N LYS A 22 4.67 -17.18 -8.11
CA LYS A 22 5.32 -15.98 -8.67
C LYS A 22 5.29 -15.98 -10.20
N ALA A 23 5.54 -17.12 -10.82
CA ALA A 23 5.51 -17.29 -12.27
C ALA A 23 4.10 -17.08 -12.84
N TYR A 24 3.08 -17.68 -12.22
CA TYR A 24 1.68 -17.47 -12.58
C TYR A 24 1.31 -15.98 -12.56
N ARG A 25 1.65 -15.25 -11.48
CA ARG A 25 1.35 -13.80 -11.39
C ARG A 25 1.98 -12.99 -12.52
N LYS A 26 3.24 -13.28 -12.85
CA LYS A 26 3.98 -12.60 -13.92
C LYS A 26 3.33 -12.84 -15.29
N MET A 27 2.99 -14.09 -15.59
CA MET A 27 2.42 -14.48 -16.88
C MET A 27 0.95 -14.05 -17.01
N ALA A 28 0.14 -14.18 -15.95
CA ALA A 28 -1.24 -13.74 -15.92
C ALA A 28 -1.38 -12.22 -16.17
N LEU A 29 -0.46 -11.40 -15.66
CA LEU A 29 -0.44 -9.96 -15.94
C LEU A 29 0.01 -9.63 -17.38
N LYS A 30 0.88 -10.44 -17.97
CA LYS A 30 1.42 -10.26 -19.33
C LYS A 30 0.38 -10.63 -20.41
N TYR A 31 -0.45 -11.64 -20.15
CA TYR A 31 -1.45 -12.15 -21.08
C TYR A 31 -2.90 -11.81 -20.67
N HIS A 32 -3.08 -10.88 -19.73
CA HIS A 32 -4.43 -10.47 -19.30
C HIS A 32 -5.23 -9.89 -20.48
N PRO A 33 -6.48 -10.32 -20.71
CA PRO A 33 -7.30 -9.89 -21.86
C PRO A 33 -7.47 -8.36 -21.98
N ASP A 34 -7.57 -7.66 -20.85
CA ASP A 34 -7.70 -6.20 -20.85
C ASP A 34 -6.42 -5.45 -21.24
N LYS A 35 -5.24 -6.02 -20.94
CA LYS A 35 -3.94 -5.37 -21.19
C LYS A 35 -3.30 -5.80 -22.51
N ASN A 36 -3.62 -7.01 -22.97
CA ASN A 36 -3.03 -7.59 -24.17
C ASN A 36 -4.14 -8.12 -25.10
N LYS A 37 -4.44 -7.35 -26.15
CA LYS A 37 -5.47 -7.66 -27.16
C LYS A 37 -4.91 -8.40 -28.39
N SER A 38 -3.73 -9.02 -28.28
CA SER A 38 -3.16 -9.80 -29.39
C SER A 38 -3.95 -11.09 -29.63
N THR A 39 -4.00 -11.52 -30.88
CA THR A 39 -4.67 -12.76 -31.29
C THR A 39 -3.92 -13.96 -30.71
N GLY A 40 -4.47 -14.59 -29.67
CA GLY A 40 -3.87 -15.74 -28.97
C GLY A 40 -3.48 -15.47 -27.50
N ALA A 41 -3.57 -14.23 -27.01
CA ALA A 41 -3.30 -13.93 -25.59
C ALA A 41 -4.34 -14.57 -24.64
N GLU A 42 -5.59 -14.66 -25.07
CA GLU A 42 -6.67 -15.29 -24.27
C GLU A 42 -6.45 -16.80 -24.11
N ASP A 43 -5.98 -17.48 -25.16
CA ASP A 43 -5.68 -18.91 -25.11
C ASP A 43 -4.46 -19.18 -24.23
N GLN A 44 -3.43 -18.35 -24.32
CA GLN A 44 -2.28 -18.39 -23.40
C GLN A 44 -2.72 -18.14 -21.96
N PHE A 45 -3.63 -17.20 -21.72
CA PHE A 45 -4.16 -16.93 -20.37
C PHE A 45 -4.92 -18.12 -19.78
N LYS A 46 -5.71 -18.82 -20.61
CA LYS A 46 -6.38 -20.08 -20.24
C LYS A 46 -5.38 -21.16 -19.84
N GLU A 47 -4.33 -21.34 -20.64
CA GLU A 47 -3.27 -22.33 -20.37
C GLU A 47 -2.47 -22.01 -19.11
N ILE A 48 -2.18 -20.73 -18.86
CA ILE A 48 -1.50 -20.26 -17.65
C ILE A 48 -2.35 -20.52 -16.40
N ALA A 49 -3.67 -20.31 -16.47
CA ALA A 49 -4.59 -20.61 -15.38
C ALA A 49 -4.71 -22.12 -15.11
N GLU A 50 -4.81 -22.94 -16.16
CA GLU A 50 -4.82 -24.40 -16.08
C GLU A 50 -3.53 -24.93 -15.42
N ALA A 51 -2.37 -24.43 -15.87
CA ALA A 51 -1.07 -24.80 -15.32
C ALA A 51 -0.95 -24.50 -13.83
N TYR A 52 -1.41 -23.32 -13.39
CA TYR A 52 -1.37 -22.95 -11.99
C TYR A 52 -2.32 -23.79 -11.13
N GLU A 53 -3.51 -24.11 -11.60
CA GLU A 53 -4.46 -24.91 -10.83
C GLU A 53 -3.96 -26.35 -10.59
N VAL A 54 -3.24 -26.91 -11.56
CA VAL A 54 -2.63 -28.24 -11.43
C VAL A 54 -1.37 -28.20 -10.58
N LEU A 55 -0.49 -27.21 -10.78
CA LEU A 55 0.81 -27.17 -10.10
C LEU A 55 0.75 -26.58 -8.67
N SER A 56 -0.30 -25.83 -8.33
CA SER A 56 -0.50 -25.27 -6.99
C SER A 56 -1.06 -26.25 -5.97
N ASP A 57 -1.69 -27.34 -6.43
CA ASP A 57 -2.21 -28.40 -5.55
C ASP A 57 -1.20 -29.55 -5.48
N PRO A 58 -0.64 -29.88 -4.29
CA PRO A 58 0.35 -30.94 -4.15
C PRO A 58 -0.10 -32.30 -4.71
N GLN A 59 -1.38 -32.65 -4.60
CA GLN A 59 -1.92 -33.92 -5.07
C GLN A 59 -2.04 -33.95 -6.60
N LYS A 60 -2.49 -32.84 -7.20
CA LYS A 60 -2.59 -32.72 -8.67
C LYS A 60 -1.22 -32.62 -9.33
N ARG A 61 -0.27 -31.93 -8.68
CA ARG A 61 1.12 -31.86 -9.12
C ARG A 61 1.76 -33.25 -9.13
N GLU A 62 1.55 -34.05 -8.09
CA GLU A 62 2.11 -35.41 -8.04
C GLU A 62 1.55 -36.32 -9.14
N ILE A 63 0.25 -36.21 -9.45
CA ILE A 63 -0.38 -36.95 -10.55
C ILE A 63 0.15 -36.48 -11.91
N PHE A 64 0.30 -35.17 -12.11
CA PHE A 64 0.87 -34.59 -13.32
C PHE A 64 2.33 -35.00 -13.52
N ASP A 65 3.13 -35.03 -12.45
CA ASP A 65 4.55 -35.40 -12.50
C ASP A 65 4.73 -36.89 -12.84
N LYS A 66 3.79 -37.76 -12.42
CA LYS A 66 3.82 -39.20 -12.68
C LYS A 66 3.19 -39.61 -14.02
N TYR A 67 2.11 -38.96 -14.44
CA TYR A 67 1.26 -39.41 -15.55
C TYR A 67 1.00 -38.33 -16.62
N GLY A 68 1.54 -37.12 -16.45
CA GLY A 68 1.32 -36.00 -17.36
C GLY A 68 -0.13 -35.52 -17.39
N GLU A 69 -0.49 -34.78 -18.44
CA GLU A 69 -1.85 -34.26 -18.66
C GLU A 69 -2.91 -35.38 -18.73
N GLU A 70 -2.53 -36.56 -19.24
CA GLU A 70 -3.44 -37.71 -19.41
C GLU A 70 -3.89 -38.30 -18.07
N GLY A 71 -3.05 -38.24 -17.03
CA GLY A 71 -3.41 -38.68 -15.68
C GLY A 71 -4.41 -37.77 -14.95
N LEU A 72 -4.53 -36.52 -15.36
CA LEU A 72 -5.53 -35.59 -14.83
C LEU A 72 -6.91 -35.80 -15.47
N LYS A 73 -6.95 -36.23 -16.74
CA LYS A 73 -8.17 -36.42 -17.55
C LYS A 73 -8.85 -37.78 -17.34
N GLY A 74 -8.84 -38.30 -16.12
CA GLY A 74 -9.46 -39.59 -15.77
C GLY A 74 -10.84 -39.76 -16.42
N THR A 75 -11.03 -40.88 -17.12
CA THR A 75 -12.21 -41.17 -17.97
C THR A 75 -13.51 -41.11 -17.18
N GLY A 76 -14.17 -39.95 -17.21
CA GLY A 76 -15.50 -39.70 -16.65
C GLY A 76 -16.53 -39.45 -17.75
N LYS A 77 -16.86 -40.47 -18.54
CA LYS A 77 -18.11 -40.55 -19.32
C LYS A 77 -18.63 -41.99 -19.30
N PRO A 78 -19.92 -42.23 -18.97
CA PRO A 78 -20.51 -43.55 -19.13
C PRO A 78 -21.01 -43.70 -20.57
N GLN A 79 -20.15 -44.12 -21.51
CA GLN A 79 -20.62 -44.79 -22.73
C GLN A 79 -19.51 -45.62 -23.40
N ALA A 80 -19.91 -46.81 -23.84
CA ALA A 80 -19.08 -47.94 -24.23
C ALA A 80 -18.16 -47.71 -25.45
N SER A 81 -16.89 -48.12 -25.33
CA SER A 81 -16.20 -48.91 -26.38
C SER A 81 -14.87 -49.47 -25.86
N THR A 82 -14.70 -50.77 -26.09
CA THR A 82 -13.57 -51.69 -25.91
C THR A 82 -12.15 -51.12 -25.99
N THR A 83 -11.40 -51.20 -24.90
CA THR A 83 -10.07 -51.86 -24.76
C THR A 83 -9.58 -51.67 -23.32
N GLU A 84 -9.18 -52.77 -22.70
CA GLU A 84 -8.88 -52.93 -21.27
C GLU A 84 -7.59 -52.21 -20.84
N PHE A 85 -7.70 -51.15 -20.04
CA PHE A 85 -6.64 -50.69 -19.14
C PHE A 85 -7.27 -50.22 -17.83
N ASN A 86 -7.17 -51.06 -16.79
CA ASN A 86 -7.81 -50.85 -15.50
C ASN A 86 -6.82 -50.16 -14.53
N PHE A 87 -6.79 -48.83 -14.51
CA PHE A 87 -6.03 -48.07 -13.51
C PHE A 87 -6.96 -47.72 -12.34
N GLN A 88 -6.89 -48.50 -11.26
CA GLN A 88 -7.73 -48.32 -10.07
C GLN A 88 -7.25 -47.10 -9.27
N MET A 89 -7.99 -45.99 -9.35
CA MET A 89 -7.72 -44.78 -8.55
C MET A 89 -8.04 -45.01 -7.06
N PRO A 90 -7.35 -44.32 -6.13
CA PRO A 90 -7.67 -44.36 -4.70
C PRO A 90 -9.11 -43.91 -4.43
N PRO A 91 -9.79 -44.46 -3.40
CA PRO A 91 -11.15 -44.05 -3.06
C PRO A 91 -11.21 -42.55 -2.73
N GLY A 92 -12.03 -41.78 -3.46
CA GLY A 92 -12.24 -40.35 -3.23
C GLY A 92 -11.75 -39.40 -4.35
N PHE A 93 -11.17 -39.92 -5.43
CA PHE A 93 -10.65 -39.09 -6.52
C PHE A 93 -11.69 -38.89 -7.64
N THR A 94 -12.15 -37.66 -7.86
CA THR A 94 -12.97 -37.27 -9.01
C THR A 94 -12.07 -36.89 -10.20
N ALA A 95 -12.48 -37.24 -11.43
CA ALA A 95 -11.78 -36.80 -12.64
C ALA A 95 -11.64 -35.27 -12.68
N PHE A 96 -10.43 -34.75 -12.90
CA PHE A 96 -10.22 -33.31 -13.01
C PHE A 96 -10.84 -32.83 -14.32
N THR A 97 -11.96 -32.13 -14.21
CA THR A 97 -12.50 -31.31 -15.30
C THR A 97 -12.22 -29.87 -14.93
N PHE A 98 -11.47 -29.16 -15.78
CA PHE A 98 -11.22 -27.73 -15.62
C PHE A 98 -12.56 -27.00 -15.72
N HIS A 99 -13.16 -26.70 -14.58
CA HIS A 99 -14.44 -25.98 -14.46
C HIS A 99 -14.24 -24.50 -14.08
N GLY A 100 -12.99 -24.06 -13.90
CA GLY A 100 -12.66 -22.71 -13.47
C GLY A 100 -12.61 -21.75 -14.66
N ASP A 101 -13.47 -20.72 -14.64
CA ASP A 101 -13.25 -19.53 -15.45
C ASP A 101 -11.83 -18.99 -15.15
N PRO A 102 -10.93 -18.83 -16.14
CA PRO A 102 -9.58 -18.28 -15.92
C PRO A 102 -9.59 -16.99 -15.10
N MET A 103 -10.66 -16.19 -15.23
CA MET A 103 -10.84 -14.94 -14.50
C MET A 103 -11.16 -15.17 -13.01
N SER A 104 -11.74 -16.32 -12.65
CA SER A 104 -11.98 -16.72 -11.26
C SER A 104 -10.68 -17.13 -10.56
N THR A 105 -9.79 -17.87 -11.23
CA THR A 105 -8.47 -18.22 -10.72
C THR A 105 -7.61 -16.97 -10.57
N PHE A 106 -7.69 -16.04 -11.52
CA PHE A 106 -7.09 -14.71 -11.39
C PHE A 106 -7.66 -13.95 -10.19
N SER A 107 -8.98 -13.85 -10.06
CA SER A 107 -9.62 -13.14 -8.94
C SER A 107 -9.36 -13.80 -7.59
N ARG A 108 -9.10 -15.11 -7.52
CA ARG A 108 -8.69 -15.78 -6.28
C ARG A 108 -7.24 -15.47 -5.91
N VAL A 109 -6.36 -15.33 -6.88
CA VAL A 109 -4.94 -15.03 -6.67
C VAL A 109 -4.67 -13.52 -6.49
N PHE A 110 -5.51 -12.67 -7.06
CA PHE A 110 -5.35 -11.21 -7.07
C PHE A 110 -6.47 -10.44 -6.34
N GLY A 111 -7.60 -11.06 -6.01
CA GLY A 111 -8.81 -10.38 -5.54
C GLY A 111 -9.19 -10.58 -4.08
N ARG A 112 -8.60 -11.57 -3.39
CA ARG A 112 -8.73 -11.73 -1.93
C ARG A 112 -7.43 -12.34 -1.40
N ASP A 113 -6.84 -11.69 -0.41
CA ASP A 113 -5.60 -12.05 0.28
C ASP A 113 -4.31 -11.83 -0.52
N ASP A 114 -3.83 -10.59 -0.47
CA ASP A 114 -2.51 -10.23 -1.00
C ASP A 114 -1.51 -9.94 0.15
N PRO A 115 -0.75 -10.95 0.62
CA PRO A 115 0.43 -10.74 1.46
C PRO A 115 1.64 -10.18 0.68
N PHE A 116 1.49 -9.88 -0.63
CA PHE A 116 2.57 -9.38 -1.50
C PHE A 116 2.33 -7.97 -2.08
N ARG A 117 1.50 -7.15 -1.44
CA ARG A 117 1.59 -5.67 -1.57
C ARG A 117 3.00 -5.15 -1.22
N GLY A 118 3.87 -5.98 -0.65
CA GLY A 118 5.28 -5.70 -0.33
C GLY A 118 6.32 -5.92 -1.44
N MET A 119 6.00 -6.53 -2.60
CA MET A 119 7.03 -6.79 -3.65
C MET A 119 7.00 -5.82 -4.83
N PHE A 120 5.88 -5.13 -5.09
CA PHE A 120 5.86 -3.99 -6.02
C PHE A 120 6.43 -2.70 -5.39
N ASP A 121 6.72 -2.74 -4.08
CA ASP A 121 7.32 -1.67 -3.27
C ASP A 121 8.79 -1.99 -2.86
N GLN A 122 9.37 -3.06 -3.42
CA GLN A 122 10.79 -3.41 -3.19
C GLN A 122 11.47 -3.88 -4.49
N GLY A 123 11.87 -2.89 -5.31
CA GLY A 123 13.13 -2.98 -6.05
C GLY A 123 13.14 -3.74 -7.38
N PHE A 124 12.39 -3.24 -8.37
CA PHE A 124 12.93 -3.15 -9.73
C PHE A 124 13.44 -1.71 -9.95
N GLY A 125 14.46 -1.34 -9.16
CA GLY A 125 15.41 -0.28 -9.49
C GLY A 125 16.78 -0.94 -9.38
N MET A 126 17.26 -1.60 -10.42
CA MET A 126 18.21 -0.99 -11.36
C MET A 126 19.21 -0.06 -10.66
N GLN A 127 20.29 -0.67 -10.20
CA GLN A 127 21.61 -0.05 -10.05
C GLN A 127 22.63 -1.18 -10.28
N GLY A 128 23.40 -1.25 -11.37
CA GLY A 128 23.47 -0.42 -12.56
C GLY A 128 24.46 -1.02 -13.56
N GLY A 129 24.50 -0.46 -14.78
CA GLY A 129 25.65 -0.56 -15.68
C GLY A 129 25.42 -1.27 -17.01
N ALA A 130 24.76 -0.61 -17.97
CA ALA A 130 25.05 -0.57 -19.41
C ALA A 130 23.76 -0.31 -20.22
N PHE A 131 23.85 0.59 -21.22
CA PHE A 131 22.79 1.06 -22.13
C PHE A 131 21.81 2.07 -21.49
N GLY A 132 21.71 3.36 -21.84
CA GLY A 132 22.26 4.15 -22.95
C GLY A 132 21.13 5.00 -23.56
N GLY A 133 21.11 6.32 -23.32
CA GLY A 133 20.22 7.33 -23.94
C GLY A 133 18.77 7.31 -23.42
N GLY A 134 18.11 8.39 -23.01
CA GLY A 134 18.00 9.68 -23.67
C GLY A 134 16.58 9.79 -24.27
N ASP A 135 15.81 10.76 -23.77
CA ASP A 135 14.60 11.33 -24.39
C ASP A 135 13.22 10.66 -24.14
N PHE A 136 12.40 11.28 -23.27
CA PHE A 136 10.95 11.44 -23.49
C PHE A 136 10.39 12.50 -22.53
N SER A 137 10.78 13.75 -22.79
CA SER A 137 10.05 14.93 -22.35
C SER A 137 9.39 15.53 -23.59
N ASP A 138 8.20 15.06 -23.96
CA ASP A 138 7.34 15.79 -24.89
C ASP A 138 5.85 15.39 -24.79
N MET A 139 4.98 16.40 -24.97
CA MET A 139 3.51 16.43 -24.99
C MET A 139 2.81 16.14 -23.64
N GLY A 140 2.37 17.15 -22.87
CA GLY A 140 1.37 18.16 -23.26
C GLY A 140 -0.03 17.53 -23.11
N GLY A 141 -0.80 17.81 -22.06
CA GLY A 141 -1.56 19.05 -21.92
C GLY A 141 -3.00 18.85 -22.41
N PHE A 142 -3.97 19.41 -21.68
CA PHE A 142 -5.33 19.74 -22.16
C PHE A 142 -6.35 18.57 -22.30
N HIS A 143 -7.40 18.48 -21.49
CA HIS A 143 -8.66 19.27 -21.42
C HIS A 143 -9.82 18.57 -22.14
N SER A 144 -11.01 18.72 -21.55
CA SER A 144 -12.34 18.74 -22.18
C SER A 144 -13.08 17.43 -22.51
N SER A 145 -14.23 17.28 -21.82
CA SER A 145 -15.56 17.19 -22.45
C SER A 145 -15.95 15.94 -23.23
N PHE A 146 -16.40 14.90 -22.53
CA PHE A 146 -17.30 13.90 -23.12
C PHE A 146 -18.76 14.30 -22.94
N ARG A 147 -19.24 15.10 -23.90
CA ARG A 147 -20.66 15.17 -24.28
C ARG A 147 -20.90 14.00 -25.22
N HIS A 148 -21.78 13.06 -24.87
CA HIS A 148 -22.23 12.04 -25.82
C HIS A 148 -23.70 12.23 -26.16
N GLN A 149 -23.90 12.40 -27.46
CA GLN A 149 -25.12 12.71 -28.15
C GLN A 149 -25.69 11.40 -28.71
N SER A 150 -26.99 11.21 -28.48
CA SER A 150 -27.82 10.09 -28.86
C SER A 150 -27.96 9.90 -30.37
N TYR A 151 -28.12 8.65 -30.84
CA TYR A 151 -29.00 8.20 -31.94
C TYR A 151 -29.01 6.65 -32.03
N PRO A 152 -30.01 5.99 -32.71
CA PRO A 152 -30.80 4.92 -32.10
C PRO A 152 -30.90 3.62 -32.93
N GLY A 153 -31.44 2.57 -32.29
CA GLY A 153 -32.19 1.52 -32.96
C GLY A 153 -31.41 0.30 -33.41
N PHE A 154 -31.51 -0.79 -32.65
CA PHE A 154 -31.65 -2.15 -33.19
C PHE A 154 -32.33 -3.05 -32.16
N SER A 155 -33.57 -3.41 -32.46
CA SER A 155 -34.37 -4.41 -31.76
C SER A 155 -33.90 -5.81 -32.13
N ARG A 156 -33.60 -6.64 -31.13
CA ARG A 156 -33.63 -8.10 -31.25
C ARG A 156 -34.35 -8.69 -30.04
N GLN A 157 -35.58 -9.11 -30.27
CA GLN A 157 -36.25 -10.12 -29.45
C GLN A 157 -35.41 -11.40 -29.46
N ARG A 158 -35.01 -11.86 -28.27
CA ARG A 158 -34.78 -13.27 -28.00
C ARG A 158 -35.62 -13.66 -26.80
N SER A 159 -36.67 -14.42 -27.07
CA SER A 159 -37.41 -15.23 -26.14
C SER A 159 -36.56 -16.42 -25.71
N SER A 160 -36.31 -16.57 -24.41
CA SER A 160 -36.10 -17.87 -23.77
C SER A 160 -35.99 -17.72 -22.25
N SER A 161 -36.93 -18.38 -21.58
CA SER A 161 -36.71 -19.06 -20.29
C SER A 161 -36.72 -18.19 -19.03
N PHE A 162 -37.92 -18.07 -18.50
CA PHE A 162 -38.21 -18.00 -17.08
C PHE A 162 -37.66 -19.27 -16.41
N GLU A 163 -36.55 -19.17 -15.68
CA GLU A 163 -36.13 -20.02 -14.54
C GLU A 163 -34.63 -19.80 -14.26
N ASP A 164 -34.31 -18.70 -13.58
CA ASP A 164 -33.11 -18.60 -12.74
C ASP A 164 -33.21 -17.30 -11.91
N MET A 165 -34.20 -17.28 -11.01
CA MET A 165 -34.49 -16.14 -10.13
C MET A 165 -34.38 -16.50 -8.65
N HIS A 166 -33.43 -17.37 -8.26
CA HIS A 166 -33.20 -17.66 -6.84
C HIS A 166 -31.72 -17.96 -6.56
N SER A 167 -30.93 -16.91 -6.29
CA SER A 167 -29.78 -16.94 -5.34
C SER A 167 -28.86 -15.70 -5.42
N PHE A 168 -29.30 -14.55 -5.94
CA PHE A 168 -28.66 -13.30 -5.56
C PHE A 168 -29.08 -12.97 -4.12
N ALA A 169 -28.36 -13.54 -3.15
CA ALA A 169 -28.37 -13.03 -1.79
C ALA A 169 -28.11 -11.52 -1.89
N ARG A 170 -29.15 -10.70 -1.69
CA ARG A 170 -29.01 -9.25 -1.63
C ARG A 170 -27.94 -8.97 -0.59
N LYS A 171 -26.73 -8.57 -1.03
CA LYS A 171 -25.72 -8.00 -0.12
C LYS A 171 -26.47 -6.89 0.60
N LYS A 172 -26.69 -7.07 1.90
CA LYS A 172 -27.29 -6.04 2.74
C LYS A 172 -26.48 -4.77 2.52
N ALA A 173 -27.16 -3.65 2.25
CA ALA A 173 -26.48 -2.37 2.10
C ALA A 173 -25.70 -2.09 3.40
N GLN A 174 -24.44 -1.68 3.27
CA GLN A 174 -23.62 -1.20 4.37
C GLN A 174 -23.59 0.32 4.28
N ASP A 175 -23.78 0.98 5.42
CA ASP A 175 -23.66 2.44 5.51
C ASP A 175 -22.21 2.89 5.22
N PRO A 176 -21.99 4.12 4.74
CA PRO A 176 -20.64 4.61 4.45
C PRO A 176 -19.77 4.65 5.72
N PRO A 177 -18.44 4.43 5.60
CA PRO A 177 -17.55 4.44 6.76
C PRO A 177 -17.54 5.77 7.51
N ILE A 178 -17.54 5.69 8.83
CA ILE A 178 -17.42 6.84 9.74
C ILE A 178 -15.93 7.18 9.87
N GLU A 179 -15.48 8.24 9.22
CA GLU A 179 -14.08 8.70 9.32
C GLU A 179 -13.86 9.55 10.57
N LYS A 180 -12.82 9.22 11.35
CA LYS A 180 -12.38 9.96 12.54
C LYS A 180 -10.88 10.23 12.46
N TYR A 181 -10.43 11.35 13.02
CA TYR A 181 -8.99 11.63 13.13
C TYR A 181 -8.45 11.18 14.48
N LEU A 182 -7.31 10.48 14.45
CA LEU A 182 -6.53 10.16 15.64
C LEU A 182 -5.32 11.10 15.70
N MET A 183 -5.40 12.09 16.58
CA MET A 183 -4.30 13.03 16.80
C MET A 183 -3.19 12.35 17.61
N VAL A 184 -1.98 12.33 17.06
CA VAL A 184 -0.80 11.69 17.67
C VAL A 184 0.34 12.71 17.73
N THR A 185 1.06 12.76 18.85
CA THR A 185 2.23 13.66 18.97
C THR A 185 3.47 13.07 18.30
N LEU A 186 4.47 13.91 18.02
CA LEU A 186 5.71 13.43 17.40
C LEU A 186 6.51 12.51 18.34
N GLU A 187 6.44 12.75 19.65
CA GLU A 187 7.07 11.91 20.69
C GLU A 187 6.39 10.53 20.76
N GLU A 188 5.07 10.49 20.65
CA GLU A 188 4.31 9.24 20.54
C GLU A 188 4.67 8.46 19.27
N LEU A 189 4.93 9.16 18.16
CA LEU A 189 5.41 8.53 16.92
C LEU A 189 6.88 8.09 17.00
N LEU A 190 7.68 8.69 17.89
CA LEU A 190 9.06 8.30 18.14
C LEU A 190 9.14 7.00 18.96
N SER A 191 8.36 6.90 20.03
CA SER A 191 8.39 5.75 20.96
C SER A 191 7.34 4.67 20.68
N GLY A 192 6.29 4.99 19.92
CA GLY A 192 5.10 4.14 19.77
C GLY A 192 4.18 4.28 20.98
N THR A 193 2.88 4.16 20.78
CA THR A 193 1.90 4.30 21.86
C THR A 193 0.64 3.49 21.60
N THR A 194 -0.11 3.19 22.66
CA THR A 194 -1.43 2.56 22.55
C THR A 194 -2.49 3.57 22.96
N LYS A 195 -3.34 3.98 22.02
CA LYS A 195 -4.45 4.90 22.28
C LYS A 195 -5.75 4.10 22.45
N LYS A 196 -6.46 4.38 23.53
CA LYS A 196 -7.78 3.82 23.82
C LYS A 196 -8.83 4.90 23.59
N LEU A 197 -9.77 4.64 22.69
CA LEU A 197 -10.81 5.58 22.27
C LEU A 197 -12.16 5.01 22.63
N LYS A 198 -12.92 5.76 23.44
CA LYS A 198 -14.29 5.42 23.77
C LYS A 198 -15.21 5.84 22.62
N ILE A 199 -16.00 4.91 22.12
CA ILE A 199 -17.08 5.16 21.18
C ILE A 199 -18.41 4.82 21.84
N ILE A 200 -19.47 5.45 21.36
CA ILE A 200 -20.85 5.11 21.70
C ILE A 200 -21.50 4.73 20.39
N LYS A 201 -22.11 3.54 20.33
CA LYS A 201 -22.84 3.05 19.17
C LYS A 201 -24.24 2.63 19.58
N LYS A 202 -25.20 2.79 18.69
CA LYS A 202 -26.56 2.26 18.90
C LYS A 202 -26.60 0.79 18.54
N VAL A 203 -27.09 -0.05 19.45
CA VAL A 203 -27.24 -1.50 19.24
C VAL A 203 -28.70 -1.87 19.27
N LEU A 204 -29.08 -2.77 18.36
CA LEU A 204 -30.45 -3.22 18.19
C LEU A 204 -30.86 -4.13 19.37
N ASN A 205 -32.03 -3.88 19.95
CA ASN A 205 -32.57 -4.74 21.00
C ASN A 205 -33.10 -6.06 20.41
N GLN A 206 -33.47 -7.00 21.29
CA GLN A 206 -34.02 -8.31 20.89
C GLN A 206 -35.30 -8.18 20.03
N ASP A 207 -36.04 -7.08 20.20
CA ASP A 207 -37.24 -6.75 19.41
C ASP A 207 -36.93 -6.37 17.95
N ARG A 208 -35.66 -6.19 17.60
CA ARG A 208 -35.16 -5.74 16.30
C ARG A 208 -35.72 -4.40 15.80
N VAL A 209 -36.30 -3.61 16.69
CA VAL A 209 -36.96 -2.34 16.36
C VAL A 209 -36.39 -1.21 17.20
N THR A 210 -36.20 -1.41 18.50
CA THR A 210 -35.64 -0.38 19.38
C THR A 210 -34.12 -0.50 19.47
N THR A 211 -33.46 0.61 19.84
CA THR A 211 -32.00 0.67 20.00
C THR A 211 -31.64 1.21 21.38
N HIS A 212 -30.51 0.77 21.92
CA HIS A 212 -29.90 1.36 23.11
C HIS A 212 -28.45 1.80 22.82
N PRO A 213 -27.95 2.86 23.47
CA PRO A 213 -26.55 3.23 23.36
C PRO A 213 -25.66 2.23 24.12
N GLU A 214 -24.66 1.69 23.44
CA GLU A 214 -23.61 0.84 24.02
C GLU A 214 -22.27 1.59 23.93
N GLU A 215 -21.53 1.61 25.03
CA GLU A 215 -20.19 2.19 25.07
C GLU A 215 -19.14 1.10 24.83
N LYS A 216 -18.21 1.33 23.90
CA LYS A 216 -17.11 0.41 23.60
C LYS A 216 -15.79 1.15 23.55
N ILE A 217 -14.72 0.52 24.03
CA ILE A 217 -13.35 1.07 23.95
C ILE A 217 -12.62 0.39 22.79
N LEU A 218 -12.24 1.17 21.80
CA LEU A 218 -11.39 0.74 20.69
C LEU A 218 -9.93 1.01 21.04
N THR A 219 -9.07 0.01 20.88
CA THR A 219 -7.64 0.12 21.18
C THR A 219 -6.85 0.17 19.88
N ILE A 220 -6.04 1.21 19.70
CA ILE A 220 -5.19 1.42 18.53
C ILE A 220 -3.73 1.42 18.98
N GLU A 221 -2.97 0.45 18.47
CA GLU A 221 -1.52 0.38 18.67
C GLU A 221 -0.81 1.18 17.57
N VAL A 222 -0.43 2.41 17.89
CA VAL A 222 0.29 3.30 16.99
C VAL A 222 1.76 2.89 16.97
N LYS A 223 2.21 2.34 15.83
CA LYS A 223 3.60 1.93 15.68
C LYS A 223 4.51 3.12 15.40
N LYS A 224 5.77 2.97 15.82
CA LYS A 224 6.86 3.92 15.60
C LYS A 224 6.97 4.32 14.13
N GLY A 225 7.06 5.62 13.87
CA GLY A 225 7.31 6.17 12.53
C GLY A 225 6.13 6.11 11.55
N TRP A 226 4.92 5.74 12.00
CA TRP A 226 3.72 5.75 11.15
C TRP A 226 3.51 7.10 10.48
N LYS A 227 3.26 7.08 9.18
CA LYS A 227 3.03 8.28 8.38
C LYS A 227 1.64 8.85 8.64
N GLU A 228 1.53 10.17 8.56
CA GLU A 228 0.23 10.84 8.51
C GLU A 228 -0.63 10.22 7.39
N GLY A 229 -1.93 10.09 7.64
CA GLY A 229 -2.86 9.47 6.69
C GLY A 229 -2.99 7.95 6.81
N THR A 230 -2.20 7.29 7.67
CA THR A 230 -2.38 5.86 7.96
C THR A 230 -3.80 5.61 8.49
N LYS A 231 -4.57 4.74 7.82
CA LYS A 231 -5.96 4.41 8.16
C LYS A 231 -6.04 3.11 8.97
N ILE A 232 -6.81 3.12 10.05
CA ILE A 232 -7.10 1.98 10.92
C ILE A 232 -8.61 1.77 10.92
N THR A 233 -9.06 0.62 10.41
CA THR A 233 -10.48 0.31 10.26
C THR A 233 -10.96 -0.63 11.36
N PHE A 234 -12.06 -0.27 11.99
CA PHE A 234 -12.81 -1.11 12.92
C PHE A 234 -14.14 -1.50 12.25
N PRO A 235 -14.27 -2.75 11.78
CA PRO A 235 -15.42 -3.17 10.99
C PRO A 235 -16.69 -3.18 11.83
N GLU A 236 -17.80 -2.73 11.24
CA GLU A 236 -19.15 -2.80 11.82
C GLU A 236 -19.29 -2.15 13.22
N GLU A 237 -18.43 -1.20 13.59
CA GLU A 237 -18.50 -0.48 14.88
C GLU A 237 -19.39 0.77 14.87
N GLY A 238 -20.06 1.06 13.75
CA GLY A 238 -21.05 2.12 13.63
C GLY A 238 -22.40 1.78 14.27
N ASP A 239 -23.37 2.68 14.10
CA ASP A 239 -24.74 2.48 14.59
C ASP A 239 -25.43 1.32 13.86
N GLN A 240 -26.05 0.42 14.62
CA GLN A 240 -26.84 -0.67 14.07
C GLN A 240 -28.24 -0.18 13.69
N LYS A 241 -28.69 -0.59 12.50
CA LYS A 241 -30.04 -0.32 11.98
C LYS A 241 -30.71 -1.62 11.54
N PRO A 242 -32.04 -1.72 11.59
CA PRO A 242 -32.75 -2.87 11.04
C PRO A 242 -32.38 -3.11 9.57
N HIS A 243 -32.07 -4.35 9.22
CA HIS A 243 -31.79 -4.81 7.85
C HIS A 243 -30.54 -4.23 7.15
N THR A 244 -29.71 -3.45 7.84
CA THR A 244 -28.48 -2.83 7.31
C THR A 244 -27.25 -3.36 8.05
N VAL A 245 -26.12 -3.50 7.36
CA VAL A 245 -24.84 -3.81 8.02
C VAL A 245 -24.28 -2.51 8.62
N PRO A 246 -23.83 -2.50 9.88
CA PRO A 246 -23.29 -1.29 10.49
C PRO A 246 -22.09 -0.73 9.71
N ALA A 247 -21.95 0.59 9.73
CA ALA A 247 -20.80 1.26 9.13
C ALA A 247 -19.49 0.86 9.83
N ASP A 248 -18.40 0.86 9.09
CA ASP A 248 -17.06 0.75 9.67
C ASP A 248 -16.65 2.08 10.29
N ILE A 249 -15.84 2.05 11.35
CA ILE A 249 -15.18 3.25 11.87
C ILE A 249 -13.73 3.25 11.40
N VAL A 250 -13.33 4.30 10.69
CA VAL A 250 -11.98 4.45 10.13
C VAL A 250 -11.27 5.59 10.84
N PHE A 251 -10.22 5.26 11.60
CA PHE A 251 -9.34 6.26 12.20
C PHE A 251 -8.20 6.58 11.24
N THR A 252 -8.03 7.86 10.91
CA THR A 252 -6.89 8.35 10.14
C THR A 252 -5.92 9.05 11.08
N ILE A 253 -4.66 8.59 11.12
CA ILE A 253 -3.60 9.24 11.91
C ILE A 253 -3.36 10.66 11.39
N LYS A 254 -3.34 11.62 12.31
CA LYS A 254 -2.91 12.99 12.07
C LYS A 254 -1.90 13.43 13.10
N ASP A 255 -0.91 14.20 12.64
CA ASP A 255 0.09 14.77 13.53
C ASP A 255 -0.55 15.90 14.35
N LYS A 256 -0.40 15.85 15.66
CA LYS A 256 -0.76 16.96 16.53
C LYS A 256 0.25 18.10 16.29
N PRO A 257 -0.20 19.35 16.11
CA PRO A 257 0.70 20.49 16.00
C PRO A 257 1.69 20.52 17.17
N HIS A 258 2.98 20.62 16.86
CA HIS A 258 4.06 20.70 17.83
C HIS A 258 4.63 22.12 17.88
N VAL A 259 5.06 22.57 19.06
CA VAL A 259 5.48 23.97 19.30
C VAL A 259 6.76 24.31 18.52
N ASN A 260 7.73 23.39 18.51
CA ASN A 260 9.06 23.65 17.97
C ASN A 260 9.36 22.91 16.67
N PHE A 261 8.58 21.88 16.34
CA PHE A 261 8.98 20.87 15.35
C PHE A 261 7.88 20.70 14.34
N LYS A 262 8.27 20.50 13.09
CA LYS A 262 7.36 20.15 12.01
C LYS A 262 7.87 18.90 11.30
N ARG A 263 7.00 17.94 11.08
CA ARG A 263 7.33 16.73 10.33
C ARG A 263 7.17 16.97 8.83
N ASP A 264 8.03 16.37 8.03
CA ASP A 264 7.88 16.28 6.58
C ASP A 264 7.33 14.91 6.11
N GLN A 265 7.23 14.71 4.79
CA GLN A 265 6.71 13.48 4.19
C GLN A 265 7.63 12.25 4.37
N ASP A 266 8.91 12.49 4.64
CA ASP A 266 9.98 11.49 4.73
C ASP A 266 10.39 11.20 6.18
N ASN A 267 9.55 11.61 7.14
CA ASN A 267 9.77 11.46 8.58
C ASN A 267 10.91 12.32 9.14
N ASN A 268 11.48 13.24 8.35
CA ASN A 268 12.42 14.21 8.88
C ASN A 268 11.67 15.23 9.74
N ILE A 269 12.42 15.83 10.65
CA ILE A 269 11.92 16.86 11.55
C ILE A 269 12.58 18.18 11.21
N LEU A 270 11.77 19.18 10.91
CA LEU A 270 12.19 20.57 10.74
C LEU A 270 12.12 21.28 12.10
N TYR A 271 13.23 21.90 12.49
CA TYR A 271 13.34 22.78 13.64
C TYR A 271 13.83 24.16 13.16
N THR A 272 13.12 25.21 13.53
CA THR A 272 13.56 26.59 13.27
C THR A 272 14.37 27.08 14.46
N ALA A 273 15.68 27.19 14.28
CA ALA A 273 16.60 27.65 15.30
C ALA A 273 16.76 29.18 15.23
N PRO A 274 16.32 29.93 16.25
CA PRO A 274 16.62 31.35 16.32
C PRO A 274 18.12 31.54 16.55
N LEU A 275 18.74 32.39 15.73
CA LEU A 275 20.17 32.69 15.79
C LEU A 275 20.37 34.20 15.80
N SER A 276 21.12 34.73 16.77
CA SER A 276 21.39 36.17 16.80
C SER A 276 22.21 36.59 15.57
N LEU A 277 21.98 37.81 15.04
CA LEU A 277 22.80 38.35 13.95
C LEU A 277 24.31 38.33 14.28
N ARG A 278 24.66 38.58 15.55
CA ARG A 278 26.04 38.50 16.03
C ARG A 278 26.61 37.09 15.81
N ASP A 279 25.95 36.07 16.33
CA ASP A 279 26.43 34.68 16.21
C ASP A 279 26.41 34.20 14.76
N ALA A 280 25.45 34.67 13.95
CA ALA A 280 25.40 34.36 12.53
C ALA A 280 26.62 34.90 11.76
N LEU A 281 27.14 36.09 12.13
CA LEU A 281 28.30 36.72 11.49
C LEU A 281 29.63 36.28 12.11
N THR A 282 29.71 36.17 13.43
CA THR A 282 30.97 35.95 14.17
C THR A 282 31.13 34.53 14.71
N GLY A 283 30.13 33.66 14.57
CA GLY A 283 30.11 32.34 15.24
C GLY A 283 31.23 31.38 14.84
N HIS A 284 31.99 31.69 13.78
CA HIS A 284 33.14 30.90 13.32
C HIS A 284 34.45 31.24 14.03
N THR A 285 34.55 32.42 14.63
CA THR A 285 35.74 32.87 15.38
C THR A 285 35.57 32.68 16.87
N THR A 286 34.35 32.79 17.38
CA THR A 286 34.00 32.40 18.74
C THR A 286 33.69 30.90 18.74
N ALA A 287 34.01 30.15 19.78
CA ALA A 287 33.62 28.73 19.90
C ALA A 287 32.09 28.57 20.13
N SER A 288 31.28 29.38 19.43
CA SER A 288 29.84 29.49 19.60
C SER A 288 29.15 28.27 19.02
N MET A 289 28.26 27.70 19.83
CA MET A 289 27.48 26.53 19.49
C MET A 289 26.01 26.86 19.65
N VAL A 290 25.19 26.41 18.70
CA VAL A 290 23.73 26.57 18.78
C VAL A 290 23.14 25.34 19.46
N PRO A 291 22.49 25.48 20.63
CA PRO A 291 21.80 24.37 21.29
C PRO A 291 20.51 24.07 20.52
N VAL A 292 20.38 22.85 20.01
CA VAL A 292 19.19 22.39 19.28
C VAL A 292 18.48 21.30 20.09
N PRO A 293 17.22 21.50 20.51
CA PRO A 293 16.46 20.46 21.20
C PRO A 293 16.11 19.32 20.25
N THR A 294 16.04 18.10 20.78
CA THR A 294 15.61 16.90 20.06
C THR A 294 14.27 16.38 20.58
N LEU A 295 13.58 15.54 19.79
CA LEU A 295 12.28 14.97 20.15
C LEU A 295 12.29 14.08 21.41
N ASP A 296 13.45 13.54 21.78
CA ASP A 296 13.64 12.75 23.00
C ASP A 296 14.06 13.60 24.21
N GLY A 297 14.08 14.93 24.08
CA GLY A 297 14.37 15.86 25.17
C GLY A 297 15.85 16.13 25.44
N ARG A 298 16.76 15.60 24.60
CA ARG A 298 18.18 15.97 24.62
C ARG A 298 18.40 17.31 23.90
N THR A 299 19.62 17.82 24.02
CA THR A 299 20.10 18.97 23.26
C THR A 299 21.35 18.58 22.49
N VAL A 300 21.37 18.87 21.19
CA VAL A 300 22.53 18.70 20.31
C VAL A 300 23.11 20.06 20.02
N ASN A 301 24.41 20.23 20.28
CA ASN A 301 25.11 21.48 20.03
C ASN A 301 25.70 21.50 18.63
N ILE A 302 25.29 22.47 17.80
CA ILE A 302 25.81 22.63 16.43
C ILE A 302 26.91 23.70 16.41
N PRO A 303 28.15 23.38 16.03
CA PRO A 303 29.25 24.35 15.96
C PRO A 303 29.11 25.28 14.75
N LEU A 304 29.31 26.59 14.92
CA LEU A 304 29.11 27.60 13.88
C LEU A 304 30.37 27.87 13.03
N ASN A 305 30.85 26.90 12.26
CA ASN A 305 32.15 27.02 11.54
C ASN A 305 32.21 28.05 10.39
N SER A 306 31.11 28.72 10.05
CA SER A 306 31.05 29.68 8.93
C SER A 306 29.96 30.72 9.19
N ILE A 307 30.00 31.81 8.42
CA ILE A 307 28.89 32.77 8.39
C ILE A 307 27.58 32.04 8.01
N ILE A 308 26.52 32.28 8.78
CA ILE A 308 25.21 31.68 8.58
C ILE A 308 24.28 32.70 7.93
N LYS A 309 23.73 32.34 6.77
CA LYS A 309 22.72 33.16 6.09
C LYS A 309 21.33 32.89 6.69
N PRO A 310 20.42 33.88 6.68
CA PRO A 310 19.01 33.64 7.01
C PRO A 310 18.42 32.51 6.14
N GLY A 311 17.70 31.58 6.75
CA GLY A 311 17.11 30.42 6.07
C GLY A 311 18.11 29.32 5.70
N ALA A 312 19.39 29.46 6.08
CA ALA A 312 20.37 28.39 5.89
C ALA A 312 19.92 27.13 6.65
N LYS A 313 20.13 25.96 6.06
CA LYS A 313 19.74 24.68 6.64
C LYS A 313 20.96 23.83 6.96
N ARG A 314 20.95 23.21 8.14
CA ARG A 314 21.91 22.18 8.52
C ARG A 314 21.18 20.90 8.87
N ARG A 315 21.84 19.77 8.62
CA ARG A 315 21.26 18.45 8.81
C ARG A 315 21.94 17.74 9.98
N ILE A 316 21.14 17.26 10.92
CA ILE A 316 21.58 16.36 11.99
C ILE A 316 21.08 14.97 11.65
N LYS A 317 22.00 14.04 11.38
CA LYS A 317 21.64 12.68 10.96
C LYS A 317 21.01 11.89 12.11
N GLY A 318 19.95 11.14 11.81
CA GLY A 318 19.35 10.21 12.77
C GLY A 318 18.54 10.87 13.90
N GLU A 319 18.27 12.17 13.83
CA GLU A 319 17.44 12.89 14.82
C GLU A 319 16.00 13.15 14.38
N GLY A 320 15.56 12.55 13.26
CA GLY A 320 14.17 12.53 12.80
C GLY A 320 13.33 11.40 13.45
N LEU A 321 12.16 11.11 12.87
CA LEU A 321 11.31 10.01 13.32
C LEU A 321 11.81 8.64 12.80
N PRO A 322 11.43 7.52 13.45
CA PRO A 322 11.75 6.17 12.97
C PRO A 322 11.21 5.91 11.56
N LEU A 323 11.92 5.09 10.79
CA LEU A 323 11.52 4.69 9.44
C LEU A 323 10.85 3.30 9.47
N PRO A 324 9.54 3.17 9.15
CA PRO A 324 8.84 1.88 9.25
C PRO A 324 9.46 0.75 8.42
N LYS A 325 10.03 1.09 7.25
CA LYS A 325 10.68 0.13 6.34
C LYS A 325 12.11 -0.23 6.75
N ARG A 326 12.75 0.55 7.63
CA ARG A 326 14.15 0.38 8.04
C ARG A 326 14.23 0.30 9.55
N LEU A 327 14.16 -0.93 10.06
CA LEU A 327 14.23 -1.22 11.49
C LEU A 327 15.50 -0.59 12.10
N ASN A 328 15.35 0.06 13.25
CA ASN A 328 16.40 0.76 13.99
C ASN A 328 17.06 1.95 13.28
N GLN A 329 16.51 2.43 12.16
CA GLN A 329 16.95 3.68 11.54
C GLN A 329 15.94 4.80 11.78
N ARG A 330 16.47 6.00 11.98
CA ARG A 330 15.71 7.24 12.06
C ARG A 330 16.01 8.09 10.84
N ALA A 331 15.02 8.89 10.45
CA ALA A 331 15.20 9.98 9.51
C ALA A 331 16.10 11.07 10.11
N ASP A 332 16.29 12.17 9.39
CA ASP A 332 17.18 13.25 9.80
C ASP A 332 16.39 14.41 10.44
N MET A 333 17.09 15.29 11.15
CA MET A 333 16.57 16.59 11.55
C MET A 333 17.17 17.66 10.66
N MET A 334 16.32 18.53 10.12
CA MET A 334 16.69 19.73 9.38
C MET A 334 16.56 20.94 10.30
N VAL A 335 17.66 21.59 10.58
CA VAL A 335 17.71 22.82 11.37
C VAL A 335 17.79 24.00 10.43
N GLU A 336 16.75 24.80 10.38
CA GLU A 336 16.68 26.05 9.61
C GLU A 336 17.00 27.22 10.53
N PHE A 337 18.02 28.00 10.19
CA PHE A 337 18.45 29.14 11.00
C PHE A 337 17.64 30.39 10.64
N GLU A 338 16.89 30.89 11.62
CA GLU A 338 16.22 32.18 11.55
C GLU A 338 17.11 33.23 12.22
N VAL A 339 17.69 34.12 11.40
CA VAL A 339 18.59 35.15 11.93
C VAL A 339 17.77 36.30 12.51
N VAL A 340 17.87 36.48 13.81
CA VAL A 340 17.17 37.51 14.58
C VAL A 340 18.03 38.78 14.65
N PHE A 341 17.51 39.86 14.10
CA PHE A 341 18.13 41.18 14.15
C PHE A 341 17.86 41.86 15.50
N PRO A 342 18.82 42.63 16.04
CA PRO A 342 18.57 43.45 17.22
C PRO A 342 17.52 44.52 16.90
N THR A 343 16.66 44.84 17.85
CA THR A 343 15.62 45.87 17.69
C THR A 343 16.19 47.29 17.71
N GLN A 344 17.30 47.51 18.42
CA GLN A 344 17.96 48.80 18.56
C GLN A 344 19.48 48.62 18.67
N LEU A 345 20.23 49.62 18.23
CA LEU A 345 21.68 49.71 18.36
C LEU A 345 22.07 51.14 18.78
N SER A 346 23.14 51.28 19.58
CA SER A 346 23.71 52.58 19.90
C SER A 346 24.39 53.20 18.68
N THR A 347 24.43 54.54 18.60
CA THR A 347 25.12 55.26 17.51
C THR A 347 26.57 54.80 17.33
N SER A 348 27.28 54.61 18.45
CA SER A 348 28.65 54.07 18.45
C SER A 348 28.77 52.71 17.77
N ASN A 349 27.82 51.80 18.01
CA ASN A 349 27.83 50.45 17.42
C ASN A 349 27.45 50.52 15.94
N ILE A 350 26.56 51.44 15.55
CA ILE A 350 26.20 51.66 14.15
C ILE A 350 27.42 52.13 13.35
N ASP A 351 28.17 53.10 13.87
CA ASP A 351 29.38 53.60 13.21
C ASP A 351 30.46 52.51 13.07
N LEU A 352 30.63 51.68 14.11
CA LEU A 352 31.52 50.52 14.03
C LEU A 352 31.07 49.51 12.98
N LEU A 353 29.78 49.18 12.91
CA LEU A 353 29.24 48.25 11.92
C LEU A 353 29.35 48.80 10.50
N LYS A 354 29.12 50.09 10.30
CA LYS A 354 29.28 50.76 9.00
C LYS A 354 30.70 50.63 8.45
N ASN A 355 31.71 50.66 9.32
CA ASN A 355 33.11 50.51 8.93
C ASN A 355 33.53 49.03 8.80
N ALA A 356 32.85 48.11 9.49
CA ALA A 356 33.23 46.70 9.55
C ALA A 356 32.54 45.82 8.50
N LEU A 357 31.34 46.19 8.05
CA LEU A 357 30.57 45.43 7.07
C LEU A 357 30.89 45.89 5.63
N PRO A 358 30.97 44.97 4.66
CA PRO A 358 31.15 45.33 3.25
C PRO A 358 29.88 46.01 2.69
N GLU A 359 30.06 46.84 1.66
CA GLU A 359 28.97 47.51 0.92
C GLU A 359 28.05 46.54 0.17
#